data_AF-A0A5J4YM98-F1
#
_entry.id   AF-A0A5J4YM98-F1
#
_cell.length_a   1.000
_cell.length_b   1.000
_cell.length_c   1.000
_cell.angle_alpha   90.00
_cell.angle_beta   90.00
_cell.angle_gamma   90.00
#
_symmetry.space_group_name_H-M   'P 1'
#
loop_
_entity.id
_entity.type
_entity.pdbx_description
1 polymer ?
#
loop_
_entity_poly.entity_id
_entity_poly.type
_entity_poly.pdbx_seq_one_letter_code
_entity_poly.pdbx_strand_id
1 'polypeptide(L)'
;MAFVSGGAHHVRWRRNAASSMRRREIDCSTCALRARAAPGIALEAKDHDRSGGELNDAVSQLQRSNDAVQVLGVVKQYRRILRAQHVAPHLERVSRWLMQSQLGPESECDRDDTLDEQIWETMVWPTLVQAMEWQSKAGTPAAPAEKIAMHVINTLHAAALLFPGKVLPRPRTGKRVAAHRLLTGRLSQLERVCSYLDAQRSEWHEDTVLISRLWWACVCLGVQRMPHGVEAHMKSLPFELHPCLLGSDKKKMELSVQQLVKEIELKHDTINVNGKQVKELRQTAWMSTTRSFEYSGKTMPPLPFSPTVERVRETLKRELGLDFDGCLINYYEDGKVAMSYHQDPDMGTIWEHDTCVVSVGATRVFCARRVPSVALGVPETTETSTEPDRYEFCVRDTDVLHMKHDCQRLFEHCIKKMKGKSFAGPRISLVFKKAIIPAPQDQT
;
A
#
# COMPACT_ATOMS: atom_id res chain seq x y z
N MET A 1 -71.95 3.55 -57.96
CA MET A 1 -72.29 4.98 -58.10
C MET A 1 -71.15 5.75 -57.46
N ALA A 2 -70.19 6.22 -58.28
CA ALA A 2 -70.10 7.61 -58.79
C ALA A 2 -69.34 8.50 -57.77
N PHE A 3 -68.35 9.34 -58.06
CA PHE A 3 -67.55 9.79 -59.23
C PHE A 3 -66.29 10.46 -58.57
N VAL A 4 -65.03 10.30 -59.05
CA VAL A 4 -64.21 11.28 -59.84
C VAL A 4 -64.00 12.64 -59.11
N SER A 5 -62.85 13.31 -58.94
CA SER A 5 -61.58 13.61 -59.68
C SER A 5 -60.70 14.43 -58.71
N GLY A 6 -59.41 14.77 -58.87
CA GLY A 6 -58.39 14.74 -59.93
C GLY A 6 -57.07 15.29 -59.33
N GLY A 7 -55.88 14.79 -59.71
CA GLY A 7 -54.94 15.43 -60.67
C GLY A 7 -53.94 16.36 -59.92
N ALA A 8 -52.65 16.52 -60.21
CA ALA A 8 -51.60 15.96 -61.07
C ALA A 8 -50.28 16.54 -60.46
N HIS A 9 -49.06 15.97 -60.53
CA HIS A 9 -48.19 15.84 -61.70
C HIS A 9 -46.90 15.07 -61.34
N HIS A 10 -46.37 14.38 -62.36
CA HIS A 10 -45.04 13.81 -62.57
C HIS A 10 -43.86 14.65 -62.03
N VAL A 11 -42.68 14.09 -61.70
CA VAL A 11 -41.69 13.58 -62.67
C VAL A 11 -40.79 12.48 -62.07
N ARG A 12 -40.64 11.43 -62.87
CA ARG A 12 -39.77 10.25 -62.78
C ARG A 12 -38.41 10.62 -63.40
N TRP A 13 -37.29 10.04 -62.96
CA TRP A 13 -36.34 9.34 -63.84
C TRP A 13 -35.26 8.63 -63.02
N ARG A 14 -35.33 7.29 -63.07
CA ARG A 14 -34.25 6.35 -62.72
C ARG A 14 -33.24 6.31 -63.86
N ARG A 15 -31.98 6.00 -63.57
CA ARG A 15 -31.18 4.98 -64.30
C ARG A 15 -30.21 4.39 -63.26
N ASN A 16 -30.32 3.10 -62.89
CA ASN A 16 -29.95 1.89 -63.63
C ASN A 16 -28.46 1.93 -64.03
N ALA A 17 -27.65 0.88 -63.89
CA ALA A 17 -27.85 -0.47 -63.35
C ALA A 17 -26.48 -1.18 -63.38
N ALA A 18 -26.48 -2.34 -62.72
CA ALA A 18 -25.80 -3.56 -63.16
C ALA A 18 -24.30 -3.70 -62.85
N SER A 19 -23.78 -4.88 -62.48
CA SER A 19 -24.37 -6.16 -62.08
C SER A 19 -23.23 -7.16 -61.89
N SER A 20 -23.40 -8.10 -60.96
CA SER A 20 -22.83 -9.47 -60.97
C SER A 20 -21.30 -9.57 -60.78
N MET A 21 -20.70 -10.61 -60.21
CA MET A 21 -21.12 -11.99 -59.94
C MET A 21 -20.16 -12.59 -58.90
N ARG A 22 -20.59 -13.69 -58.27
CA ARG A 22 -20.07 -14.36 -57.06
C ARG A 22 -18.74 -15.10 -57.24
N ARG A 23 -18.00 -15.31 -56.14
CA ARG A 23 -17.30 -16.56 -55.68
C ARG A 23 -16.83 -16.34 -54.23
N ARG A 24 -17.47 -17.01 -53.26
CA ARG A 24 -17.04 -18.22 -52.50
C ARG A 24 -15.91 -18.00 -51.48
N GLU A 25 -16.33 -18.19 -50.23
CA GLU A 25 -15.68 -18.89 -49.10
C GLU A 25 -14.67 -18.20 -48.15
N ILE A 26 -15.07 -18.22 -46.85
CA ILE A 26 -14.28 -18.26 -45.60
C ILE A 26 -13.62 -16.91 -45.23
N ASP A 27 -13.81 -16.25 -44.08
CA ASP A 27 -13.88 -16.72 -42.69
C ASP A 27 -14.49 -15.66 -41.73
N CYS A 28 -15.01 -16.13 -40.61
CA CYS A 28 -15.14 -15.53 -39.27
C CYS A 28 -15.07 -13.99 -39.06
N SER A 29 -16.23 -13.31 -38.93
CA SER A 29 -16.38 -12.15 -38.03
C SER A 29 -17.86 -11.81 -37.73
N THR A 30 -18.34 -12.17 -36.53
CA THR A 30 -19.53 -11.61 -35.86
C THR A 30 -19.06 -11.28 -34.43
N CYS A 31 -19.32 -10.13 -33.81
CA CYS A 31 -20.48 -9.27 -33.89
C CYS A 31 -20.11 -7.81 -33.60
N ALA A 32 -20.71 -6.92 -34.39
CA ALA A 32 -20.75 -5.49 -34.18
C ALA A 32 -21.63 -5.10 -32.98
N LEU A 33 -21.18 -4.11 -32.20
CA LEU A 33 -22.06 -3.17 -31.51
C LEU A 33 -21.58 -1.75 -31.83
N ARG A 34 -22.34 -1.10 -32.71
CA ARG A 34 -22.20 0.30 -33.11
C ARG A 34 -22.51 1.22 -31.92
N ALA A 35 -21.52 1.94 -31.41
CA ALA A 35 -21.76 3.17 -30.66
C ALA A 35 -21.75 4.35 -31.65
N ARG A 36 -22.86 5.10 -31.69
CA ARG A 36 -23.04 6.28 -32.54
C ARG A 36 -22.04 7.37 -32.15
N ALA A 37 -21.31 7.90 -33.12
CA ALA A 37 -20.56 9.13 -32.98
C ALA A 37 -21.54 10.32 -32.78
N ALA A 38 -21.30 11.12 -31.73
CA ALA A 38 -21.93 12.42 -31.54
C ALA A 38 -20.99 13.52 -32.07
N PRO A 39 -21.52 14.62 -32.63
CA PRO A 39 -20.72 15.58 -33.40
C PRO A 39 -19.85 16.46 -32.51
N GLY A 40 -18.73 16.89 -33.09
CA GLY A 40 -17.68 17.66 -32.43
C GLY A 40 -18.16 18.95 -31.79
N ILE A 41 -17.68 19.19 -30.57
CA ILE A 41 -17.68 20.50 -29.92
C ILE A 41 -16.22 20.90 -29.80
N ALA A 42 -15.84 21.92 -30.56
CA ALA A 42 -14.64 22.68 -30.29
C ALA A 42 -14.82 23.36 -28.92
N LEU A 43 -14.11 22.87 -27.90
CA LEU A 43 -14.07 23.51 -26.59
C LEU A 43 -12.95 24.55 -26.61
N GLU A 44 -13.35 25.82 -26.71
CA GLU A 44 -12.48 26.95 -26.44
C GLU A 44 -11.92 26.88 -25.01
N ALA A 45 -10.64 27.20 -24.88
CA ALA A 45 -9.86 27.23 -23.66
C ALA A 45 -10.32 28.33 -22.69
N LYS A 46 -11.44 28.13 -21.97
CA LYS A 46 -11.89 29.03 -20.89
C LYS A 46 -12.29 28.36 -19.56
N ASP A 47 -12.30 27.03 -19.45
CA ASP A 47 -12.68 26.30 -18.22
C ASP A 47 -11.50 25.88 -17.33
N HIS A 48 -10.39 26.63 -17.38
CA HIS A 48 -9.14 26.25 -16.71
C HIS A 48 -9.20 26.27 -15.17
N ASP A 49 -10.14 26.99 -14.56
CA ASP A 49 -10.14 27.22 -13.10
C ASP A 49 -11.30 26.50 -12.36
N ARG A 50 -12.43 26.23 -13.03
CA ARG A 50 -13.62 25.61 -12.40
C ARG A 50 -13.45 24.13 -12.06
N SER A 51 -12.81 23.36 -12.93
CA SER A 51 -12.61 21.91 -12.75
C SER A 51 -11.67 21.57 -11.58
N GLY A 52 -10.72 22.46 -11.28
CA GLY A 52 -9.83 22.35 -10.11
C GLY A 52 -10.56 22.60 -8.79
N GLY A 53 -11.46 23.59 -8.75
CA GLY A 53 -12.28 23.92 -7.57
C GLY A 53 -13.29 22.82 -7.22
N GLU A 54 -14.05 22.34 -8.21
CA GLU A 54 -15.02 21.26 -8.01
C GLU A 54 -14.38 19.97 -7.50
N LEU A 55 -13.16 19.65 -7.95
CA LEU A 55 -12.40 18.52 -7.45
C LEU A 55 -11.91 18.72 -6.02
N ASN A 56 -11.41 19.91 -5.68
CA ASN A 56 -10.98 20.22 -4.32
C ASN A 56 -12.15 20.11 -3.35
N ASP A 57 -13.35 20.52 -3.76
CA ASP A 57 -14.57 20.35 -2.99
C ASP A 57 -14.97 18.88 -2.87
N ALA A 58 -14.92 18.12 -3.96
CA ALA A 58 -15.16 16.67 -3.98
C ALA A 58 -14.18 15.90 -3.07
N VAL A 59 -12.87 16.16 -3.18
CA VAL A 59 -11.82 15.57 -2.35
C VAL A 59 -11.99 15.98 -0.89
N SER A 60 -12.35 17.24 -0.64
CA SER A 60 -12.63 17.74 0.72
C SER A 60 -13.90 17.15 1.33
N GLN A 61 -14.91 16.83 0.52
CA GLN A 61 -16.13 16.13 0.93
C GLN A 61 -15.82 14.65 1.23
N LEU A 62 -15.04 13.98 0.37
CA LEU A 62 -14.56 12.61 0.62
C LEU A 62 -13.70 12.50 1.88
N GLN A 63 -12.80 13.48 2.12
CA GLN A 63 -11.97 13.52 3.33
C GLN A 63 -12.79 13.68 4.61
N ARG A 64 -14.07 14.07 4.53
CA ARG A 64 -14.97 14.27 5.66
C ARG A 64 -15.96 13.13 5.86
N SER A 65 -16.10 12.21 4.91
CA SER A 65 -17.19 11.22 4.89
C SER A 65 -16.72 9.77 5.02
N ASN A 66 -17.43 9.01 5.85
CA ASN A 66 -17.35 7.55 5.95
C ASN A 66 -18.58 6.84 5.35
N ASP A 67 -19.49 7.58 4.70
CA ASP A 67 -20.73 7.05 4.15
C ASP A 67 -20.53 6.59 2.70
N ALA A 68 -20.83 5.32 2.42
CA ALA A 68 -20.76 4.70 1.11
C ALA A 68 -21.53 5.50 0.03
N VAL A 69 -22.64 6.14 0.38
CA VAL A 69 -23.46 6.95 -0.53
C VAL A 69 -22.73 8.23 -0.96
N GLN A 70 -22.01 8.87 -0.03
CA GLN A 70 -21.23 10.07 -0.32
C GLN A 70 -19.96 9.74 -1.11
N VAL A 71 -19.30 8.62 -0.81
CA VAL A 71 -18.17 8.10 -1.61
C VAL A 71 -18.60 7.86 -3.06
N LEU A 72 -19.76 7.24 -3.26
CA LEU A 72 -20.38 7.02 -4.56
C LEU A 72 -20.68 8.32 -5.33
N GLY A 73 -21.16 9.35 -4.64
CA GLY A 73 -21.41 10.67 -5.22
C GLY A 73 -20.14 11.29 -5.78
N VAL A 74 -19.04 11.22 -5.02
CA VAL A 74 -17.78 11.80 -5.46
C VAL A 74 -17.08 10.96 -6.54
N VAL A 75 -17.18 9.63 -6.47
CA VAL A 75 -16.77 8.72 -7.57
C VAL A 75 -17.43 9.13 -8.91
N LYS A 76 -18.73 9.47 -8.89
CA LYS A 76 -19.46 9.94 -10.08
C LYS A 76 -18.98 11.31 -10.56
N GLN A 77 -18.70 12.24 -9.66
CA GLN A 77 -18.15 13.55 -9.97
C GLN A 77 -16.73 13.44 -10.55
N TYR A 78 -15.91 12.57 -9.98
CA TYR A 78 -14.55 12.27 -10.42
C TYR A 78 -14.51 11.73 -11.86
N ARG A 79 -15.42 10.80 -12.21
CA ARG A 79 -15.59 10.33 -13.60
C ARG A 79 -15.89 11.45 -14.60
N ARG A 80 -16.55 12.53 -14.18
CA ARG A 80 -16.80 13.71 -15.05
C ARG A 80 -15.53 14.53 -15.22
N ILE A 81 -14.77 14.74 -14.15
CA ILE A 81 -13.54 15.55 -14.14
C ILE A 81 -12.42 14.89 -14.95
N LEU A 82 -12.27 13.56 -14.89
CA LEU A 82 -11.27 12.84 -15.69
C LEU A 82 -11.43 13.00 -17.20
N ARG A 83 -12.64 13.33 -17.67
CA ARG A 83 -12.88 13.62 -19.09
C ARG A 83 -12.33 15.00 -19.50
N ALA A 84 -12.01 15.88 -18.55
CA ALA A 84 -11.55 17.25 -18.74
C ALA A 84 -10.02 17.39 -18.52
N GLN A 85 -9.24 16.76 -19.38
CA GLN A 85 -7.82 16.97 -19.80
C GLN A 85 -6.69 17.52 -18.88
N HIS A 86 -6.81 17.77 -17.56
CA HIS A 86 -5.69 18.23 -16.71
C HIS A 86 -5.18 17.17 -15.73
N VAL A 87 -4.08 16.50 -16.06
CA VAL A 87 -3.70 15.21 -15.46
C VAL A 87 -2.64 15.32 -14.34
N ALA A 88 -1.58 16.13 -14.46
CA ALA A 88 -0.46 16.09 -13.50
C ALA A 88 -0.81 16.49 -12.04
N PRO A 89 -1.44 17.67 -11.79
CA PRO A 89 -1.86 18.04 -10.43
C PRO A 89 -2.99 17.14 -9.93
N HIS A 90 -3.70 16.49 -10.86
CA HIS A 90 -4.83 15.62 -10.58
C HIS A 90 -4.38 14.24 -10.06
N LEU A 91 -3.44 13.61 -10.77
CA LEU A 91 -2.74 12.40 -10.36
C LEU A 91 -2.18 12.55 -8.93
N GLU A 92 -1.43 13.62 -8.67
CA GLU A 92 -0.84 13.87 -7.35
C GLU A 92 -1.90 14.03 -6.24
N ARG A 93 -3.01 14.73 -6.52
CA ARG A 93 -4.13 14.89 -5.58
C ARG A 93 -4.84 13.58 -5.29
N VAL A 94 -5.03 12.72 -6.30
CA VAL A 94 -5.68 11.41 -6.11
C VAL A 94 -4.78 10.50 -5.30
N SER A 95 -3.49 10.42 -5.61
CA SER A 95 -2.55 9.65 -4.79
C SER A 95 -2.53 10.16 -3.34
N ARG A 96 -2.46 11.48 -3.12
CA ARG A 96 -2.57 12.07 -1.78
C ARG A 96 -3.90 11.75 -1.10
N TRP A 97 -5.01 11.81 -1.84
CA TRP A 97 -6.33 11.47 -1.31
C TRP A 97 -6.40 10.01 -0.92
N LEU A 98 -6.01 9.08 -1.79
CA LEU A 98 -5.99 7.64 -1.51
C LEU A 98 -5.18 7.37 -0.23
N MET A 99 -4.01 8.00 -0.08
CA MET A 99 -3.15 7.92 1.12
C MET A 99 -3.77 8.54 2.39
N GLN A 100 -4.68 9.51 2.25
CA GLN A 100 -5.32 10.24 3.35
C GLN A 100 -6.77 9.82 3.63
N SER A 101 -7.36 9.02 2.74
CA SER A 101 -8.78 8.69 2.75
C SER A 101 -9.10 7.77 3.93
N GLN A 102 -10.24 8.02 4.58
CA GLN A 102 -10.67 7.41 5.84
C GLN A 102 -11.11 5.94 5.69
N LEU A 103 -10.82 5.32 4.55
CA LEU A 103 -11.15 3.94 4.23
C LEU A 103 -10.14 2.96 4.88
N GLY A 104 -9.66 3.26 6.09
CA GLY A 104 -8.83 2.35 6.88
C GLY A 104 -9.59 1.12 7.37
N PRO A 105 -8.91 0.03 7.77
CA PRO A 105 -9.53 -1.25 8.12
C PRO A 105 -10.51 -1.22 9.30
N GLU A 106 -10.60 -0.11 10.05
CA GLU A 106 -11.51 0.04 11.20
C GLU A 106 -13.02 0.05 10.82
N SER A 107 -13.34 0.03 9.52
CA SER A 107 -14.71 -0.15 9.01
C SER A 107 -14.97 -1.56 8.47
N GLU A 108 -14.38 -2.62 9.03
CA GLU A 108 -14.69 -4.03 8.69
C GLU A 108 -16.21 -4.33 8.80
N CYS A 109 -16.94 -3.52 9.56
CA CYS A 109 -18.39 -3.41 9.55
C CYS A 109 -18.87 -2.66 8.28
N ASP A 110 -19.39 -3.41 7.29
CA ASP A 110 -20.20 -2.92 6.15
C ASP A 110 -19.52 -2.36 4.88
N ARG A 111 -18.24 -2.65 4.58
CA ARG A 111 -17.73 -2.40 3.21
C ARG A 111 -18.17 -3.48 2.22
N ASP A 112 -19.21 -3.19 1.43
CA ASP A 112 -19.67 -4.03 0.33
C ASP A 112 -18.57 -4.15 -0.76
N ASP A 113 -18.32 -5.37 -1.25
CA ASP A 113 -17.42 -5.68 -2.36
C ASP A 113 -17.72 -4.80 -3.60
N THR A 114 -18.97 -4.36 -3.74
CA THR A 114 -19.41 -3.44 -4.81
C THR A 114 -18.79 -2.04 -4.70
N LEU A 115 -18.56 -1.51 -3.50
CA LEU A 115 -17.95 -0.20 -3.29
C LEU A 115 -16.45 -0.24 -3.59
N ASP A 116 -15.76 -1.29 -3.17
CA ASP A 116 -14.34 -1.51 -3.49
C ASP A 116 -14.13 -1.59 -5.00
N GLU A 117 -15.03 -2.28 -5.69
CA GLU A 117 -15.03 -2.36 -7.15
C GLU A 117 -15.27 -1.02 -7.82
N GLN A 118 -16.22 -0.25 -7.32
CA GLN A 118 -16.45 1.09 -7.84
C GLN A 118 -15.22 1.97 -7.62
N ILE A 119 -14.63 2.01 -6.44
CA ILE A 119 -13.41 2.80 -6.19
C ILE A 119 -12.29 2.36 -7.15
N TRP A 120 -12.09 1.05 -7.32
CA TRP A 120 -11.07 0.54 -8.22
C TRP A 120 -11.31 0.95 -9.69
N GLU A 121 -12.48 0.67 -10.24
CA GLU A 121 -12.81 0.88 -11.66
C GLU A 121 -13.07 2.35 -12.00
N THR A 122 -13.36 3.20 -11.02
CA THR A 122 -13.69 4.61 -11.25
C THR A 122 -12.55 5.56 -10.88
N MET A 123 -11.68 5.17 -9.96
CA MET A 123 -10.60 6.02 -9.45
C MET A 123 -9.25 5.41 -9.72
N VAL A 124 -8.95 4.24 -9.15
CA VAL A 124 -7.59 3.66 -9.18
C VAL A 124 -7.17 3.31 -10.61
N TRP A 125 -7.94 2.48 -11.30
CA TRP A 125 -7.59 2.02 -12.65
C TRP A 125 -7.53 3.16 -13.67
N PRO A 126 -8.52 4.07 -13.77
CA PRO A 126 -8.42 5.22 -14.66
C PRO A 126 -7.24 6.15 -14.37
N THR A 127 -6.84 6.31 -13.11
CA THR A 127 -5.65 7.08 -12.71
C THR A 127 -4.38 6.43 -13.25
N LEU A 128 -4.24 5.12 -13.06
CA LEU A 128 -3.10 4.34 -13.55
C LEU A 128 -3.00 4.39 -15.09
N VAL A 129 -4.12 4.16 -15.79
CA VAL A 129 -4.16 4.23 -17.27
C VAL A 129 -3.74 5.61 -17.76
N GLN A 130 -4.30 6.67 -17.19
CA GLN A 130 -3.95 8.04 -17.60
C GLN A 130 -2.47 8.37 -17.34
N ALA A 131 -1.91 7.90 -16.22
CA ALA A 131 -0.50 8.09 -15.94
C ALA A 131 0.37 7.39 -16.99
N MET A 132 0.07 6.12 -17.30
CA MET A 132 0.81 5.34 -18.31
C MET A 132 0.66 5.90 -19.73
N GLU A 133 -0.51 6.44 -20.09
CA GLU A 133 -0.78 7.03 -21.42
C GLU A 133 -0.29 8.47 -21.56
N TRP A 134 0.13 9.13 -20.48
CA TRP A 134 0.55 10.54 -20.50
C TRP A 134 1.76 10.80 -21.42
N GLN A 135 2.53 9.75 -21.74
CA GLN A 135 3.67 9.83 -22.66
C GLN A 135 3.29 10.21 -24.11
N SER A 136 1.99 10.25 -24.48
CA SER A 136 1.54 10.31 -25.88
C SER A 136 0.88 11.63 -26.36
N LYS A 137 0.65 12.66 -25.52
CA LYS A 137 -0.13 13.83 -25.97
C LYS A 137 0.72 14.89 -26.69
N ALA A 138 0.46 15.05 -28.00
CA ALA A 138 1.03 16.11 -28.83
C ALA A 138 0.69 17.50 -28.26
N GLY A 139 1.72 18.34 -28.06
CA GLY A 139 1.57 19.76 -27.73
C GLY A 139 1.68 20.13 -26.25
N THR A 140 1.84 19.19 -25.33
CA THR A 140 2.22 19.47 -23.92
C THR A 140 3.67 19.06 -23.66
N PRO A 141 4.47 19.82 -22.89
CA PRO A 141 5.76 19.31 -22.43
C PRO A 141 5.50 18.04 -21.64
N ALA A 142 6.01 16.91 -22.12
CA ALA A 142 5.89 15.63 -21.44
C ALA A 142 6.50 15.77 -20.05
N ALA A 143 5.83 15.27 -19.02
CA ALA A 143 6.50 15.15 -17.73
C ALA A 143 7.66 14.16 -17.82
N PRO A 144 8.72 14.36 -17.03
CA PRO A 144 9.81 13.39 -16.92
C PRO A 144 9.26 12.00 -16.61
N ALA A 145 9.76 10.98 -17.32
CA ALA A 145 9.28 9.60 -17.17
C ALA A 145 9.42 9.09 -15.73
N GLU A 146 10.48 9.48 -15.02
CA GLU A 146 10.65 9.36 -13.57
C GLU A 146 9.41 9.81 -12.76
N LYS A 147 8.88 11.02 -13.02
CA LYS A 147 7.70 11.53 -12.29
C LYS A 147 6.45 10.69 -12.57
N ILE A 148 6.34 10.13 -13.77
CA ILE A 148 5.23 9.26 -14.15
C ILE A 148 5.35 7.93 -13.40
N ALA A 149 6.52 7.29 -13.40
CA ALA A 149 6.78 6.04 -12.68
C ALA A 149 6.53 6.20 -11.17
N MET A 150 7.08 7.25 -10.57
CA MET A 150 6.84 7.67 -9.18
C MET A 150 5.32 7.75 -8.89
N HIS A 151 4.56 8.39 -9.77
CA HIS A 151 3.12 8.53 -9.58
C HIS A 151 2.36 7.20 -9.68
N VAL A 152 2.71 6.36 -10.66
CA VAL A 152 2.14 5.01 -10.81
C VAL A 152 2.39 4.18 -9.54
N ILE A 153 3.63 4.16 -9.04
CA ILE A 153 4.01 3.43 -7.83
C ILE A 153 3.25 3.95 -6.61
N ASN A 154 3.19 5.27 -6.42
CA ASN A 154 2.48 5.86 -5.29
C ASN A 154 0.95 5.63 -5.35
N THR A 155 0.39 5.52 -6.55
CA THR A 155 -1.04 5.15 -6.74
C THR A 155 -1.28 3.69 -6.39
N LEU A 156 -0.40 2.78 -6.81
CA LEU A 156 -0.46 1.37 -6.40
C LEU A 156 -0.32 1.20 -4.88
N HIS A 157 0.64 1.90 -4.26
CA HIS A 157 0.84 1.87 -2.82
C HIS A 157 -0.41 2.37 -2.07
N ALA A 158 -1.01 3.46 -2.54
CA ALA A 158 -2.23 3.96 -1.94
C ALA A 158 -3.42 3.03 -2.15
N ALA A 159 -3.54 2.39 -3.33
CA ALA A 159 -4.56 1.37 -3.56
C ALA A 159 -4.38 0.18 -2.60
N ALA A 160 -3.15 -0.30 -2.40
CA ALA A 160 -2.86 -1.38 -1.47
C ALA A 160 -3.19 -1.05 0.00
N LEU A 161 -3.20 0.24 0.39
CA LEU A 161 -3.69 0.69 1.70
C LEU A 161 -5.21 0.67 1.84
N LEU A 162 -5.95 0.84 0.74
CA LEU A 162 -7.41 0.89 0.74
C LEU A 162 -8.08 -0.47 0.67
N PHE A 163 -7.35 -1.45 0.14
CA PHE A 163 -7.79 -2.84 0.06
C PHE A 163 -6.95 -3.76 0.97
N PRO A 164 -6.81 -3.45 2.29
CA PRO A 164 -6.03 -4.26 3.20
C PRO A 164 -6.72 -5.62 3.42
N GLY A 165 -5.94 -6.70 3.45
CA GLY A 165 -6.45 -8.01 3.89
C GLY A 165 -7.25 -8.83 2.85
N LYS A 166 -7.42 -8.35 1.61
CA LYS A 166 -7.79 -9.24 0.50
C LYS A 166 -6.52 -9.77 -0.17
N VAL A 167 -5.81 -10.69 0.51
CA VAL A 167 -5.21 -11.79 -0.28
C VAL A 167 -6.37 -12.30 -1.10
N LEU A 168 -6.32 -12.16 -2.43
CA LEU A 168 -7.44 -12.47 -3.32
C LEU A 168 -8.12 -13.74 -2.80
N PRO A 169 -9.34 -13.65 -2.21
CA PRO A 169 -9.88 -14.79 -1.50
C PRO A 169 -10.02 -15.91 -2.50
N ARG A 170 -9.41 -17.08 -2.23
CA ARG A 170 -9.78 -18.30 -2.96
C ARG A 170 -11.30 -18.43 -2.79
N PRO A 171 -12.10 -18.35 -3.87
CA PRO A 171 -13.54 -18.16 -3.72
C PRO A 171 -14.16 -19.32 -2.94
N ARG A 172 -14.82 -19.03 -1.81
CA ARG A 172 -15.74 -19.98 -1.19
C ARG A 172 -16.91 -20.21 -2.15
N THR A 173 -17.23 -21.47 -2.36
CA THR A 173 -18.13 -21.98 -3.40
C THR A 173 -19.51 -21.31 -3.38
N GLY A 174 -20.01 -20.90 -4.56
CA GLY A 174 -21.38 -20.41 -4.78
C GLY A 174 -21.46 -19.11 -5.57
N LYS A 175 -20.73 -18.06 -5.16
CA LYS A 175 -20.63 -16.76 -5.88
C LYS A 175 -19.47 -16.71 -6.88
N ARG A 176 -19.19 -17.84 -7.53
CA ARG A 176 -17.91 -18.17 -8.19
C ARG A 176 -17.58 -17.38 -9.45
N VAL A 177 -18.55 -16.88 -10.21
CA VAL A 177 -18.27 -16.40 -11.58
C VAL A 177 -18.02 -14.89 -11.65
N ALA A 178 -18.80 -14.08 -10.94
CA ALA A 178 -18.64 -12.62 -10.96
C ALA A 178 -17.39 -12.17 -10.18
N ALA A 179 -17.24 -12.61 -8.93
CA ALA A 179 -16.05 -12.31 -8.12
C ALA A 179 -14.75 -12.81 -8.78
N HIS A 180 -14.75 -14.03 -9.35
CA HIS A 180 -13.58 -14.55 -10.05
C HIS A 180 -13.25 -13.76 -11.33
N ARG A 181 -14.24 -13.38 -12.15
CA ARG A 181 -14.01 -12.54 -13.34
C ARG A 181 -13.44 -11.16 -12.98
N LEU A 182 -13.91 -10.57 -11.89
CA LEU A 182 -13.44 -9.28 -11.39
C LEU A 182 -12.01 -9.37 -10.84
N LEU A 183 -11.71 -10.41 -10.06
CA LEU A 183 -10.36 -10.67 -9.55
C LEU A 183 -9.37 -10.94 -10.69
N THR A 184 -9.76 -11.72 -11.71
CA THR A 184 -8.93 -11.92 -12.92
C THR A 184 -8.76 -10.63 -13.72
N GLY A 185 -9.77 -9.75 -13.76
CA GLY A 185 -9.70 -8.44 -14.39
C GLY A 185 -8.66 -7.54 -13.73
N ARG A 186 -8.72 -7.40 -12.40
CA ARG A 186 -7.76 -6.59 -11.63
C ARG A 186 -6.33 -7.13 -11.69
N LEU A 187 -6.16 -8.45 -11.64
CA LEU A 187 -4.83 -9.06 -11.83
C LEU A 187 -4.25 -8.73 -13.21
N SER A 188 -5.04 -8.85 -14.29
CA SER A 188 -4.59 -8.50 -15.64
C SER A 188 -4.25 -7.01 -15.80
N GLN A 189 -4.93 -6.14 -15.04
CA GLN A 189 -4.66 -4.70 -14.98
C GLN A 189 -3.33 -4.45 -14.25
N LEU A 190 -3.10 -5.12 -13.13
CA LEU A 190 -1.84 -5.04 -12.38
C LEU A 190 -0.65 -5.56 -13.18
N GLU A 191 -0.79 -6.67 -13.91
CA GLU A 191 0.25 -7.20 -14.80
C GLU A 191 0.65 -6.18 -15.89
N ARG A 192 -0.32 -5.46 -16.45
CA ARG A 192 -0.07 -4.36 -17.39
C ARG A 192 0.73 -3.23 -16.74
N VAL A 193 0.37 -2.84 -15.52
CA VAL A 193 1.10 -1.81 -14.77
C VAL A 193 2.52 -2.27 -14.45
N CYS A 194 2.72 -3.51 -14.02
CA CYS A 194 4.05 -4.06 -13.76
C CYS A 194 4.90 -4.10 -15.03
N SER A 195 4.32 -4.49 -16.17
CA SER A 195 5.01 -4.49 -17.47
C SER A 195 5.44 -3.08 -17.88
N TYR A 196 4.58 -2.09 -17.66
CA TYR A 196 4.92 -0.67 -17.88
C TYR A 196 6.08 -0.23 -16.97
N LEU A 197 6.00 -0.51 -15.68
CA LEU A 197 7.06 -0.13 -14.73
C LEU A 197 8.40 -0.80 -15.06
N ASP A 198 8.37 -2.04 -15.54
CA ASP A 198 9.57 -2.75 -15.99
C ASP A 198 10.19 -2.10 -17.24
N ALA A 199 9.35 -1.67 -18.19
CA ALA A 199 9.81 -0.92 -19.36
C ALA A 199 10.36 0.47 -19.01
N GLN A 200 9.94 1.06 -17.88
CA GLN A 200 10.42 2.36 -17.38
C GLN A 200 11.43 2.21 -16.23
N ARG A 201 12.05 1.03 -16.06
CA ARG A 201 12.87 0.70 -14.89
C ARG A 201 14.04 1.68 -14.66
N SER A 202 14.68 2.15 -15.74
CA SER A 202 15.77 3.15 -15.68
C SER A 202 15.40 4.38 -14.86
N GLU A 203 14.11 4.72 -14.82
CA GLU A 203 13.60 5.95 -14.23
C GLU A 203 13.39 5.89 -12.72
N TRP A 204 13.39 4.71 -12.09
CA TRP A 204 13.02 4.57 -10.67
C TRP A 204 13.78 3.50 -9.89
N HIS A 205 14.54 2.63 -10.56
CA HIS A 205 15.20 1.48 -9.92
C HIS A 205 16.31 1.82 -8.92
N GLU A 206 16.78 3.06 -8.87
CA GLU A 206 17.76 3.53 -7.88
C GLU A 206 17.08 4.13 -6.64
N ASP A 207 15.79 4.47 -6.70
CA ASP A 207 15.03 4.99 -5.57
C ASP A 207 14.49 3.84 -4.71
N THR A 208 15.19 3.57 -3.61
CA THR A 208 14.83 2.50 -2.66
C THR A 208 13.48 2.71 -1.97
N VAL A 209 12.99 3.97 -1.87
CA VAL A 209 11.65 4.27 -1.33
C VAL A 209 10.59 3.82 -2.34
N LEU A 210 10.82 4.09 -3.63
CA LEU A 210 9.94 3.59 -4.69
C LEU A 210 9.95 2.08 -4.80
N ILE A 211 11.13 1.45 -4.71
CA ILE A 211 11.26 -0.01 -4.73
C ILE A 211 10.45 -0.64 -3.58
N SER A 212 10.64 -0.16 -2.34
CA SER A 212 9.94 -0.70 -1.17
C SER A 212 8.42 -0.50 -1.23
N ARG A 213 7.95 0.68 -1.68
CA ARG A 213 6.52 0.94 -1.88
C ARG A 213 5.91 0.04 -2.95
N LEU A 214 6.60 -0.13 -4.08
CA LEU A 214 6.15 -0.97 -5.18
C LEU A 214 6.07 -2.44 -4.76
N TRP A 215 7.12 -2.95 -4.10
CA TRP A 215 7.12 -4.31 -3.57
C TRP A 215 5.96 -4.52 -2.61
N TRP A 216 5.79 -3.63 -1.63
CA TRP A 216 4.70 -3.72 -0.65
C TRP A 216 3.32 -3.72 -1.32
N ALA A 217 3.11 -2.83 -2.28
CA ALA A 217 1.87 -2.75 -3.03
C ALA A 217 1.60 -4.05 -3.81
N CYS A 218 2.62 -4.59 -4.47
CA CYS A 218 2.52 -5.84 -5.23
C CYS A 218 2.14 -7.02 -4.33
N VAL A 219 2.80 -7.16 -3.17
CA VAL A 219 2.48 -8.22 -2.19
C VAL A 219 1.05 -8.08 -1.69
N CYS A 220 0.65 -6.87 -1.27
CA CYS A 220 -0.69 -6.60 -0.76
C CYS A 220 -1.81 -6.82 -1.78
N LEU A 221 -1.54 -6.52 -3.06
CA LEU A 221 -2.50 -6.67 -4.16
C LEU A 221 -2.46 -8.06 -4.81
N GLY A 222 -1.60 -8.97 -4.34
CA GLY A 222 -1.50 -10.35 -4.84
C GLY A 222 -0.89 -10.45 -6.24
N VAL A 223 -0.05 -9.50 -6.63
CA VAL A 223 0.67 -9.50 -7.91
C VAL A 223 1.58 -10.73 -7.99
N GLN A 224 1.41 -11.54 -9.02
CA GLN A 224 2.16 -12.79 -9.19
C GLN A 224 3.56 -12.58 -9.78
N ARG A 225 3.74 -11.55 -10.60
CA ARG A 225 5.00 -11.24 -11.27
C ARG A 225 5.33 -9.76 -11.11
N MET A 226 6.27 -9.47 -10.21
CA MET A 226 6.74 -8.11 -9.95
C MET A 226 7.69 -7.62 -11.05
N PRO A 227 7.90 -6.30 -11.18
CA PRO A 227 8.94 -5.75 -12.05
C PRO A 227 10.33 -6.30 -11.70
N HIS A 228 11.20 -6.39 -12.71
CA HIS A 228 12.48 -7.07 -12.61
C HIS A 228 13.38 -6.44 -11.54
N GLY A 229 14.03 -7.30 -10.74
CA GLY A 229 14.96 -6.90 -9.69
C GLY A 229 14.32 -6.45 -8.38
N VAL A 230 13.02 -6.09 -8.35
CA VAL A 230 12.34 -5.62 -7.12
C VAL A 230 12.36 -6.69 -6.03
N GLU A 231 11.92 -7.91 -6.35
CA GLU A 231 11.87 -9.00 -5.39
C GLU A 231 13.28 -9.43 -4.93
N ALA A 232 14.23 -9.52 -5.87
CA ALA A 232 15.62 -9.86 -5.57
C ALA A 232 16.28 -8.83 -4.65
N HIS A 233 16.05 -7.54 -4.92
CA HIS A 233 16.53 -6.44 -4.09
C HIS A 233 15.96 -6.54 -2.67
N MET A 234 14.65 -6.69 -2.51
CA MET A 234 14.03 -6.81 -1.20
C MET A 234 14.50 -8.04 -0.42
N LYS A 235 14.72 -9.18 -1.10
CA LYS A 235 15.28 -10.39 -0.48
C LYS A 235 16.75 -10.26 -0.06
N SER A 236 17.50 -9.32 -0.65
CA SER A 236 18.90 -9.07 -0.29
C SER A 236 19.05 -8.27 1.01
N LEU A 237 17.98 -7.65 1.49
CA LEU A 237 18.01 -6.82 2.68
C LEU A 237 18.06 -7.68 3.95
N PRO A 238 18.70 -7.19 5.03
CA PRO A 238 18.72 -7.88 6.32
C PRO A 238 17.39 -7.72 7.08
N PHE A 239 16.29 -7.45 6.39
CA PHE A 239 14.96 -7.42 6.97
C PHE A 239 13.91 -7.85 5.95
N GLU A 240 12.82 -8.42 6.44
CA GLU A 240 11.75 -8.99 5.64
C GLU A 240 10.39 -8.67 6.28
N LEU A 241 9.44 -8.23 5.48
CA LEU A 241 8.07 -8.03 5.93
C LEU A 241 7.22 -9.23 5.50
N HIS A 242 6.45 -9.78 6.42
CA HIS A 242 5.49 -10.85 6.22
C HIS A 242 4.08 -10.31 6.44
N PRO A 243 3.39 -9.85 5.38
CA PRO A 243 2.06 -9.27 5.53
C PRO A 243 1.02 -10.30 5.96
N CYS A 244 0.18 -9.93 6.92
CA CYS A 244 -0.90 -10.76 7.46
C CYS A 244 -0.48 -12.16 7.93
N LEU A 245 0.79 -12.35 8.34
CA LEU A 245 1.31 -13.66 8.75
C LEU A 245 0.44 -14.27 9.85
N LEU A 246 0.04 -13.46 10.84
CA LEU A 246 -0.78 -13.92 11.98
C LEU A 246 -2.29 -13.97 11.68
N GLY A 247 -2.73 -13.41 10.55
CA GLY A 247 -4.14 -13.32 10.16
C GLY A 247 -4.57 -14.32 9.08
N SER A 248 -3.63 -15.10 8.53
CA SER A 248 -3.84 -15.92 7.33
C SER A 248 -4.59 -17.25 7.55
N ASP A 249 -4.79 -17.68 8.80
CA ASP A 249 -5.29 -19.02 9.11
C ASP A 249 -6.82 -19.08 9.34
N LYS A 250 -7.44 -20.22 9.00
CA LYS A 250 -8.92 -20.41 9.08
C LYS A 250 -9.48 -20.28 10.51
N LYS A 251 -8.63 -20.35 11.53
CA LYS A 251 -8.90 -19.96 12.91
C LYS A 251 -8.16 -18.65 13.18
N LYS A 252 -8.76 -17.53 12.78
CA LYS A 252 -8.23 -16.16 12.98
C LYS A 252 -7.76 -16.05 14.43
N MET A 253 -6.46 -15.85 14.67
CA MET A 253 -6.02 -15.46 16.01
C MET A 253 -6.64 -14.09 16.27
N GLU A 254 -7.61 -14.02 17.17
CA GLU A 254 -8.19 -12.74 17.58
C GLU A 254 -7.14 -11.97 18.37
N LEU A 255 -6.43 -11.10 17.66
CA LEU A 255 -5.43 -10.20 18.20
C LEU A 255 -6.01 -8.80 18.14
N SER A 256 -6.18 -8.17 19.29
CA SER A 256 -6.69 -6.80 19.36
C SER A 256 -5.88 -5.99 20.35
N VAL A 257 -5.79 -4.69 20.09
CA VAL A 257 -5.13 -3.75 21.00
C VAL A 257 -5.83 -3.74 22.35
N GLN A 258 -7.16 -3.79 22.37
CA GLN A 258 -7.96 -3.78 23.60
C GLN A 258 -7.66 -4.99 24.49
N GLN A 259 -7.45 -6.17 23.90
CA GLN A 259 -7.10 -7.37 24.66
C GLN A 259 -5.72 -7.23 25.29
N LEU A 260 -4.72 -6.82 24.51
CA LEU A 260 -3.35 -6.63 25.00
C LEU A 260 -3.25 -5.55 26.10
N VAL A 261 -3.98 -4.43 25.95
CA VAL A 261 -4.03 -3.38 26.98
C VAL A 261 -4.66 -3.88 28.29
N LYS A 262 -5.61 -4.83 28.23
CA LYS A 262 -6.21 -5.45 29.43
C LYS A 262 -5.27 -6.45 30.11
N GLU A 263 -4.46 -7.15 29.32
CA GLU A 263 -3.55 -8.20 29.80
C GLU A 263 -2.22 -7.67 30.34
N ILE A 264 -1.79 -6.47 29.89
CA ILE A 264 -0.43 -5.97 30.08
C ILE A 264 -0.45 -4.65 30.84
N GLU A 265 0.31 -4.56 31.92
CA GLU A 265 0.49 -3.32 32.67
C GLU A 265 1.44 -2.35 31.92
N LEU A 266 0.88 -1.58 31.00
CA LEU A 266 1.60 -0.61 30.17
C LEU A 266 1.87 0.71 30.91
N LYS A 267 3.12 1.20 30.89
CA LYS A 267 3.52 2.42 31.62
C LYS A 267 4.27 3.40 30.74
N HIS A 268 4.16 4.69 31.03
CA HIS A 268 5.07 5.69 30.49
C HIS A 268 6.34 5.72 31.33
N ASP A 269 7.45 5.32 30.74
CA ASP A 269 8.75 5.39 31.41
C ASP A 269 9.44 6.73 31.15
N THR A 270 10.46 7.01 31.96
CA THR A 270 11.39 8.12 31.76
C THR A 270 12.68 7.56 31.17
N ILE A 271 13.15 8.15 30.08
CA ILE A 271 14.39 7.79 29.40
C ILE A 271 15.37 8.96 29.38
N ASN A 272 16.64 8.63 29.24
CA ASN A 272 17.70 9.59 29.01
C ASN A 272 17.91 9.79 27.50
N VAL A 273 17.67 11.01 27.01
CA VAL A 273 17.93 11.44 25.64
C VAL A 273 18.91 12.60 25.69
N ASN A 274 20.11 12.42 25.14
CA ASN A 274 21.18 13.44 25.12
C ASN A 274 21.46 14.06 26.50
N GLY A 275 21.51 13.22 27.55
CA GLY A 275 21.76 13.64 28.93
C GLY A 275 20.54 14.22 29.65
N LYS A 276 19.36 14.29 29.01
CA LYS A 276 18.13 14.82 29.60
C LYS A 276 17.11 13.72 29.87
N GLN A 277 16.51 13.76 31.06
CA GLN A 277 15.39 12.87 31.41
C GLN A 277 14.11 13.36 30.71
N VAL A 278 13.53 12.50 29.88
CA VAL A 278 12.32 12.78 29.10
C VAL A 278 11.33 11.63 29.30
N LYS A 279 10.07 11.97 29.55
CA LYS A 279 8.98 10.98 29.61
C LYS A 279 8.63 10.50 28.20
N GLU A 280 8.59 9.19 28.01
CA GLU A 280 8.20 8.61 26.73
C GLU A 280 6.73 8.87 26.42
N LEU A 281 6.46 9.24 25.16
CA LEU A 281 5.09 9.47 24.69
C LEU A 281 4.33 8.16 24.45
N ARG A 282 5.03 7.06 24.20
CA ARG A 282 4.43 5.72 24.11
C ARG A 282 4.48 5.06 25.49
N GLN A 283 3.55 4.15 25.74
CA GLN A 283 3.64 3.28 26.91
C GLN A 283 4.42 2.01 26.53
N THR A 284 5.21 1.48 27.46
CA THR A 284 5.99 0.26 27.26
C THR A 284 5.81 -0.74 28.39
N ALA A 285 6.09 -2.00 28.09
CA ALA A 285 6.26 -3.09 29.05
C ALA A 285 7.29 -4.08 28.51
N TRP A 286 8.01 -4.76 29.40
CA TRP A 286 8.97 -5.80 29.05
C TRP A 286 8.51 -7.13 29.62
N MET A 287 8.34 -8.12 28.75
CA MET A 287 8.01 -9.48 29.16
C MET A 287 9.15 -10.40 28.79
N SER A 288 9.65 -11.22 29.72
CA SER A 288 10.74 -12.15 29.44
C SER A 288 10.78 -13.31 30.43
N THR A 289 11.26 -14.45 29.95
CA THR A 289 11.55 -15.65 30.74
C THR A 289 12.96 -15.67 31.33
N THR A 290 13.84 -14.74 30.93
CA THR A 290 15.28 -14.83 31.22
C THR A 290 15.81 -13.63 32.00
N ARG A 291 15.72 -12.41 31.44
CA ARG A 291 16.42 -11.23 31.98
C ARG A 291 15.67 -9.93 31.76
N SER A 292 16.08 -8.91 32.51
CA SER A 292 15.67 -7.52 32.32
C SER A 292 16.11 -6.98 30.95
N PHE A 293 15.43 -5.95 30.47
CA PHE A 293 15.81 -5.22 29.26
C PHE A 293 16.19 -3.79 29.58
N GLU A 294 17.32 -3.35 29.04
CA GLU A 294 17.87 -2.02 29.30
C GLU A 294 17.99 -1.24 28.01
N TYR A 295 17.60 0.03 28.06
CA TYR A 295 17.86 0.97 26.97
C TYR A 295 17.69 2.41 27.45
N SER A 296 18.40 3.34 26.80
CA SER A 296 18.29 4.78 27.06
C SER A 296 18.33 5.13 28.57
N GLY A 297 19.15 4.43 29.35
CA GLY A 297 19.32 4.67 30.78
C GLY A 297 18.19 4.18 31.69
N LYS A 298 17.23 3.40 31.19
CA LYS A 298 16.23 2.71 32.02
C LYS A 298 16.40 1.19 31.98
N THR A 299 16.04 0.55 33.08
CA THR A 299 15.99 -0.92 33.23
C THR A 299 14.54 -1.36 33.42
N MET A 300 14.08 -2.28 32.58
CA MET A 300 12.75 -2.86 32.62
C MET A 300 12.81 -4.29 33.17
N PRO A 301 12.23 -4.57 34.36
CA PRO A 301 12.25 -5.90 34.94
C PRO A 301 11.43 -6.89 34.09
N PRO A 302 11.81 -8.19 34.07
CA PRO A 302 11.09 -9.20 33.30
C PRO A 302 9.72 -9.48 33.91
N LEU A 303 8.65 -9.24 33.14
CA LEU A 303 7.31 -9.73 33.45
C LEU A 303 7.07 -11.07 32.74
N PRO A 304 6.22 -11.96 33.29
CA PRO A 304 5.80 -13.16 32.57
C PRO A 304 5.05 -12.77 31.29
N PHE A 305 5.16 -13.60 30.24
CA PHE A 305 4.37 -13.39 29.02
C PHE A 305 2.88 -13.46 29.32
N SER A 306 2.11 -12.53 28.76
CA SER A 306 0.65 -12.65 28.79
C SER A 306 0.20 -13.81 27.90
N PRO A 307 -1.02 -14.37 28.12
CA PRO A 307 -1.54 -15.43 27.28
C PRO A 307 -1.56 -15.07 25.79
N THR A 308 -1.83 -13.81 25.44
CA THR A 308 -1.84 -13.36 24.05
C THR A 308 -0.43 -13.25 23.46
N VAL A 309 0.54 -12.70 24.21
CA VAL A 309 1.94 -12.61 23.76
C VAL A 309 2.55 -14.00 23.56
N GLU A 310 2.23 -14.94 24.46
CA GLU A 310 2.68 -16.33 24.37
C GLU A 310 2.15 -17.03 23.11
N ARG A 311 0.86 -16.84 22.76
CA ARG A 311 0.31 -17.39 21.50
C ARG A 311 0.98 -16.81 20.26
N VAL A 312 1.33 -15.53 20.29
CA VAL A 312 2.09 -14.89 19.20
C VAL A 312 3.49 -15.50 19.10
N ARG A 313 4.19 -15.65 20.22
CA ARG A 313 5.52 -16.29 20.31
C ARG A 313 5.52 -17.68 19.69
N GLU A 314 4.59 -18.53 20.09
CA GLU A 314 4.45 -19.90 19.55
C GLU A 314 4.07 -19.91 18.06
N THR A 315 3.34 -18.89 17.59
CA THR A 315 3.05 -18.75 16.17
C THR A 315 4.30 -18.35 15.38
N LEU A 316 5.11 -17.42 15.87
CA LEU A 316 6.40 -17.08 15.23
C LEU A 316 7.32 -18.30 15.16
N LYS A 317 7.36 -19.10 16.23
CA LYS A 317 8.10 -20.36 16.25
C LYS A 317 7.63 -21.35 15.19
N ARG A 318 6.31 -21.51 15.04
CA ARG A 318 5.73 -22.42 14.06
C ARG A 318 5.92 -21.96 12.62
N GLU A 319 5.67 -20.68 12.33
CA GLU A 319 5.65 -20.14 10.96
C GLU A 319 7.05 -19.77 10.45
N LEU A 320 7.94 -19.30 11.32
CA LEU A 320 9.28 -18.81 10.95
C LEU A 320 10.42 -19.65 11.53
N GLY A 321 10.13 -20.61 12.42
CA GLY A 321 11.17 -21.36 13.13
C GLY A 321 11.92 -20.54 14.19
N LEU A 322 11.40 -19.36 14.55
CA LEU A 322 12.05 -18.43 15.46
C LEU A 322 11.38 -18.48 16.84
N ASP A 323 12.16 -18.84 17.86
CA ASP A 323 11.74 -18.76 19.25
C ASP A 323 12.40 -17.56 19.94
N PHE A 324 11.77 -17.04 21.00
CA PHE A 324 12.18 -15.81 21.66
C PHE A 324 12.02 -15.89 23.18
N ASP A 325 12.88 -15.21 23.91
CA ASP A 325 12.90 -15.21 25.38
C ASP A 325 12.36 -13.91 25.98
N GLY A 326 12.20 -12.88 25.15
CA GLY A 326 11.78 -11.56 25.56
C GLY A 326 10.90 -10.89 24.51
N CYS A 327 10.03 -9.99 24.96
CA CYS A 327 9.15 -9.19 24.12
C CYS A 327 8.99 -7.79 24.72
N LEU A 328 9.46 -6.78 23.98
CA LEU A 328 9.21 -5.38 24.28
C LEU A 328 7.87 -4.97 23.67
N ILE A 329 6.95 -4.56 24.52
CA ILE A 329 5.64 -4.05 24.14
C ILE A 329 5.75 -2.54 23.98
N ASN A 330 5.28 -2.02 22.84
CA ASN A 330 5.19 -0.59 22.59
C ASN A 330 3.76 -0.22 22.21
N TYR A 331 3.10 0.59 23.02
CA TYR A 331 1.74 1.06 22.79
C TYR A 331 1.73 2.53 22.34
N TYR A 332 1.22 2.74 21.13
CA TYR A 332 1.02 4.03 20.48
C TYR A 332 -0.47 4.33 20.52
N GLU A 333 -0.89 5.28 21.36
CA GLU A 333 -2.30 5.62 21.54
C GLU A 333 -2.93 6.17 20.25
N ASP A 334 -2.19 6.96 19.48
CA ASP A 334 -2.63 7.52 18.21
C ASP A 334 -1.47 7.68 17.21
N GLY A 335 -1.76 8.25 16.04
CA GLY A 335 -0.78 8.51 14.99
C GLY A 335 0.20 9.65 15.30
N LYS A 336 0.01 10.42 16.37
CA LYS A 336 0.89 11.54 16.74
C LYS A 336 2.15 11.07 17.45
N VAL A 337 2.09 9.89 18.06
CA VAL A 337 3.24 9.24 18.72
C VAL A 337 4.09 8.54 17.66
N ALA A 338 5.40 8.77 17.73
CA ALA A 338 6.38 8.31 16.75
C ALA A 338 7.60 7.72 17.46
N MET A 339 8.49 7.11 16.69
CA MET A 339 9.81 6.70 17.14
C MET A 339 10.85 7.24 16.14
N SER A 340 11.85 7.96 16.65
CA SER A 340 12.96 8.46 15.84
C SER A 340 13.82 7.32 15.28
N TYR A 341 14.67 7.62 14.31
CA TYR A 341 15.65 6.65 13.82
C TYR A 341 16.55 6.17 14.96
N HIS A 342 16.67 4.85 15.10
CA HIS A 342 17.49 4.19 16.10
C HIS A 342 17.88 2.78 15.64
N GLN A 343 18.84 2.19 16.34
CA GLN A 343 19.16 0.77 16.30
C GLN A 343 18.71 0.15 17.62
N ASP A 344 18.28 -1.11 17.58
CA ASP A 344 17.98 -1.83 18.81
C ASP A 344 19.28 -2.08 19.60
N PRO A 345 19.28 -1.85 20.93
CA PRO A 345 20.48 -2.01 21.73
C PRO A 345 20.83 -3.48 21.97
N ASP A 346 22.12 -3.70 22.23
CA ASP A 346 22.70 -4.97 22.69
C ASP A 346 22.45 -6.21 21.80
N MET A 347 22.21 -5.95 20.52
CA MET A 347 22.02 -6.97 19.49
C MET A 347 23.39 -7.53 19.08
N GLY A 348 23.59 -8.82 19.27
CA GLY A 348 24.88 -9.51 19.12
C GLY A 348 25.71 -9.59 20.40
N THR A 349 25.28 -8.97 21.50
CA THR A 349 25.99 -9.01 22.80
C THR A 349 25.14 -9.63 23.90
N ILE A 350 23.92 -9.13 24.11
CA ILE A 350 22.97 -9.64 25.11
C ILE A 350 21.84 -10.42 24.43
N TRP A 351 21.41 -9.96 23.26
CA TRP A 351 20.34 -10.53 22.45
C TRP A 351 20.89 -11.07 21.13
N GLU A 352 20.37 -12.18 20.63
CA GLU A 352 20.68 -12.67 19.28
C GLU A 352 20.23 -11.64 18.23
N HIS A 353 20.85 -11.66 17.06
CA HIS A 353 20.63 -10.67 15.99
C HIS A 353 19.19 -10.60 15.48
N ASP A 354 18.49 -11.72 15.49
CA ASP A 354 17.16 -11.84 14.91
C ASP A 354 16.09 -11.27 15.85
N THR A 355 15.23 -10.42 15.28
CA THR A 355 14.09 -9.82 15.98
C THR A 355 12.84 -9.87 15.10
N CYS A 356 11.69 -10.09 15.74
CA CYS A 356 10.40 -10.04 15.07
C CYS A 356 9.52 -8.95 15.68
N VAL A 357 9.05 -8.03 14.84
CA VAL A 357 8.13 -6.96 15.23
C VAL A 357 6.75 -7.28 14.68
N VAL A 358 5.86 -7.71 15.56
CA VAL A 358 4.45 -7.91 15.24
C VAL A 358 3.69 -6.61 15.43
N SER A 359 2.90 -6.20 14.44
CA SER A 359 2.04 -5.02 14.52
C SER A 359 0.59 -5.40 14.78
N VAL A 360 -0.05 -4.73 15.73
CA VAL A 360 -1.46 -4.95 16.12
C VAL A 360 -2.21 -3.62 16.13
N GLY A 361 -3.38 -3.59 15.50
CA GLY A 361 -4.25 -2.42 15.41
C GLY A 361 -3.90 -1.50 14.24
N ALA A 362 -3.92 -0.19 14.49
CA ALA A 362 -3.85 0.80 13.44
C ALA A 362 -2.53 0.75 12.66
N THR A 363 -2.61 0.93 11.34
CA THR A 363 -1.45 0.92 10.45
C THR A 363 -0.48 2.06 10.80
N ARG A 364 0.83 1.82 10.63
CA ARG A 364 1.87 2.86 10.72
C ARG A 364 2.86 2.73 9.57
N VAL A 365 3.62 3.79 9.32
CA VAL A 365 4.73 3.75 8.37
C VAL A 365 6.02 3.47 9.11
N PHE A 366 6.60 2.31 8.80
CA PHE A 366 7.95 1.94 9.22
C PHE A 366 8.94 2.44 8.17
N CYS A 367 10.08 2.96 8.62
CA CYS A 367 11.18 3.33 7.74
C CYS A 367 12.45 2.68 8.21
N ALA A 368 13.25 2.18 7.27
CA ALA A 368 14.64 1.80 7.50
C ALA A 368 15.54 2.72 6.66
N ARG A 369 16.66 3.17 7.22
CA ARG A 369 17.70 3.88 6.48
C ARG A 369 19.05 3.27 6.77
N ARG A 370 19.89 3.18 5.75
CA ARG A 370 21.25 2.68 5.91
C ARG A 370 22.07 3.63 6.75
N VAL A 371 22.87 3.09 7.67
CA VAL A 371 23.83 3.88 8.43
C VAL A 371 24.93 4.37 7.48
N PRO A 372 25.31 5.67 7.52
CA PRO A 372 26.39 6.19 6.67
C PRO A 372 27.70 5.43 6.86
N SER A 373 28.45 5.20 5.77
CA SER A 373 29.72 4.46 5.77
C SER A 373 30.75 5.00 6.78
N VAL A 374 30.79 6.33 6.97
CA VAL A 374 31.63 7.00 7.97
C VAL A 374 31.35 6.53 9.40
N ALA A 375 30.08 6.30 9.75
CA ALA A 375 29.68 5.82 11.07
C ALA A 375 29.95 4.32 11.25
N LEU A 376 30.20 3.59 10.15
CA LEU A 376 30.59 2.17 10.16
C LEU A 376 32.12 1.97 10.13
N GLY A 377 32.91 3.05 10.22
CA GLY A 377 34.38 2.98 10.21
C GLY A 377 35.00 2.66 8.84
N VAL A 378 34.23 2.82 7.76
CA VAL A 378 34.72 2.65 6.38
C VAL A 378 35.24 3.99 5.87
N PRO A 379 36.49 4.08 5.35
CA PRO A 379 37.04 5.32 4.82
C PRO A 379 36.17 5.89 3.68
N GLU A 380 35.93 7.19 3.68
CA GLU A 380 35.29 7.87 2.54
C GLU A 380 36.13 7.66 1.28
N THR A 381 35.63 6.84 0.36
CA THR A 381 36.09 6.91 -1.04
C THR A 381 35.52 8.20 -1.63
N THR A 382 36.35 8.93 -2.38
CA THR A 382 36.09 10.27 -2.95
C THR A 382 34.94 10.36 -3.96
N GLU A 383 34.04 9.38 -4.02
CA GLU A 383 32.91 9.37 -4.93
C GLU A 383 31.60 9.17 -4.17
N THR A 384 30.73 10.16 -4.37
CA THR A 384 29.28 10.21 -4.14
C THR A 384 28.76 10.55 -2.74
N SER A 385 28.39 11.83 -2.62
CA SER A 385 27.36 12.36 -1.73
C SER A 385 25.96 11.80 -2.07
N THR A 386 25.79 10.48 -2.07
CA THR A 386 24.47 9.86 -2.20
C THR A 386 23.84 9.77 -0.82
N GLU A 387 22.64 10.33 -0.68
CA GLU A 387 21.76 10.09 0.48
C GLU A 387 21.68 8.58 0.76
N PRO A 388 21.68 8.17 2.05
CA PRO A 388 21.68 6.75 2.38
C PRO A 388 20.40 6.06 1.90
N ASP A 389 20.55 4.81 1.44
CA ASP A 389 19.42 3.94 1.06
C ASP A 389 18.32 4.00 2.11
N ARG A 390 17.09 4.26 1.66
CA ARG A 390 15.92 4.40 2.52
C ARG A 390 14.74 3.57 2.03
N TYR A 391 14.14 2.82 2.94
CA TYR A 391 13.01 1.95 2.68
C TYR A 391 11.81 2.42 3.48
N GLU A 392 10.62 2.36 2.86
CA GLU A 392 9.37 2.76 3.49
C GLU A 392 8.27 1.77 3.14
N PHE A 393 7.63 1.21 4.16
CA PHE A 393 6.46 0.37 3.98
C PHE A 393 5.50 0.52 5.16
N CYS A 394 4.25 0.20 4.89
CA CYS A 394 3.20 0.24 5.90
C CYS A 394 3.17 -1.08 6.67
N VAL A 395 3.16 -0.99 8.00
CA VAL A 395 2.96 -2.13 8.90
C VAL A 395 1.52 -2.11 9.41
N ARG A 396 0.73 -3.09 8.99
CA ARG A 396 -0.69 -3.22 9.30
C ARG A 396 -0.90 -4.18 10.47
N ASP A 397 -2.16 -4.28 10.89
CA ASP A 397 -2.58 -5.31 11.83
C ASP A 397 -2.16 -6.70 11.32
N THR A 398 -1.60 -7.51 12.21
CA THR A 398 -1.09 -8.87 11.97
C THR A 398 0.11 -9.00 11.02
N ASP A 399 0.69 -7.89 10.55
CA ASP A 399 1.96 -7.92 9.82
C ASP A 399 3.13 -8.21 10.78
N VAL A 400 4.11 -8.97 10.29
CA VAL A 400 5.34 -9.27 11.02
C VAL A 400 6.54 -8.75 10.23
N LEU A 401 7.34 -7.90 10.85
CA LEU A 401 8.64 -7.47 10.32
C LEU A 401 9.74 -8.28 11.01
N HIS A 402 10.49 -9.07 10.26
CA HIS A 402 11.66 -9.81 10.71
C HIS A 402 12.91 -9.02 10.36
N MET A 403 13.65 -8.53 11.36
CA MET A 403 14.98 -7.94 11.17
C MET A 403 16.00 -9.00 11.57
N LYS A 404 16.90 -9.36 10.64
CA LYS A 404 17.79 -10.52 10.71
C LYS A 404 19.25 -10.14 10.54
N HIS A 405 20.16 -10.99 11.02
CA HIS A 405 21.61 -10.82 10.82
C HIS A 405 22.10 -9.42 11.26
N ASP A 406 22.92 -8.76 10.45
CA ASP A 406 23.49 -7.44 10.71
C ASP A 406 22.51 -6.26 10.55
N CYS A 407 21.19 -6.48 10.51
CA CYS A 407 20.21 -5.40 10.33
C CYS A 407 20.43 -4.26 11.32
N GLN A 408 20.59 -4.59 12.61
CA GLN A 408 20.74 -3.62 13.69
C GLN A 408 22.12 -2.95 13.70
N ARG A 409 23.06 -3.41 12.86
CA ARG A 409 24.35 -2.76 12.62
C ARG A 409 24.31 -1.88 11.37
N LEU A 410 23.64 -2.33 10.32
CA LEU A 410 23.65 -1.70 8.99
C LEU A 410 22.55 -0.66 8.79
N PHE A 411 21.44 -0.76 9.53
CA PHE A 411 20.26 0.08 9.36
C PHE A 411 19.81 0.68 10.69
N GLU A 412 19.38 1.93 10.63
CA GLU A 412 18.50 2.52 11.64
C GLU A 412 17.06 2.43 11.18
N HIS A 413 16.13 2.34 12.12
CA HIS A 413 14.72 2.26 11.82
C HIS A 413 13.87 3.23 12.65
N CYS A 414 12.69 3.58 12.13
CA CYS A 414 11.80 4.54 12.76
C CYS A 414 10.32 4.23 12.50
N ILE A 415 9.46 4.76 13.35
CA ILE A 415 8.00 4.83 13.12
C ILE A 415 7.63 6.28 12.90
N LYS A 416 7.12 6.61 11.71
CA LYS A 416 6.77 7.99 11.38
C LYS A 416 5.57 8.48 12.18
N LYS A 417 5.60 9.77 12.49
CA LYS A 417 4.41 10.50 12.90
C LYS A 417 3.42 10.53 11.74
N MET A 418 2.23 10.03 11.99
CA MET A 418 1.16 9.97 11.02
C MET A 418 0.25 11.21 11.15
N LYS A 419 -0.21 11.71 10.01
CA LYS A 419 -1.23 12.76 9.92
C LYS A 419 -2.46 12.19 9.24
N GLY A 420 -3.64 12.66 9.64
CA GLY A 420 -4.92 12.20 9.09
C GLY A 420 -5.58 11.13 9.96
N LYS A 421 -6.91 11.04 9.86
CA LYS A 421 -7.74 10.18 10.71
C LYS A 421 -7.53 8.69 10.45
N SER A 422 -7.12 8.29 9.24
CA SER A 422 -6.88 6.89 8.86
C SER A 422 -5.76 6.20 9.65
N PHE A 423 -4.95 6.98 10.38
CA PHE A 423 -3.87 6.51 11.25
C PHE A 423 -4.08 6.93 12.71
N ALA A 424 -5.27 7.43 13.07
CA ALA A 424 -5.55 7.95 14.39
C ALA A 424 -5.77 6.85 15.44
N GLY A 425 -6.10 5.63 15.01
CA GLY A 425 -6.33 4.52 15.91
C GLY A 425 -5.08 4.06 16.68
N PRO A 426 -5.28 3.32 17.77
CA PRO A 426 -4.19 2.83 18.59
C PRO A 426 -3.45 1.66 17.93
N ARG A 427 -2.16 1.53 18.23
CA ARG A 427 -1.31 0.43 17.75
C ARG A 427 -0.48 -0.13 18.89
N ILE A 428 -0.32 -1.45 18.93
CA ILE A 428 0.73 -2.12 19.70
C ILE A 428 1.75 -2.73 18.74
N SER A 429 3.04 -2.60 19.06
CA SER A 429 4.05 -3.52 18.54
C SER A 429 4.64 -4.41 19.60
N LEU A 430 4.77 -5.69 19.26
CA LEU A 430 5.42 -6.73 20.03
C LEU A 430 6.79 -6.98 19.39
N VAL A 431 7.87 -6.55 20.05
CA VAL A 431 9.25 -6.67 19.55
C VAL A 431 9.94 -7.81 20.27
N PHE A 432 9.98 -8.97 19.62
CA PHE A 432 10.54 -10.19 20.18
C PHE A 432 12.06 -10.26 20.04
N LYS A 433 12.72 -10.74 21.09
CA LYS A 433 14.18 -10.87 21.21
C LYS A 433 14.53 -12.20 21.87
N LYS A 434 15.64 -12.81 21.44
CA LYS A 434 16.16 -14.06 22.02
C LYS A 434 17.44 -13.78 22.77
N ALA A 435 17.57 -14.27 23.99
CA ALA A 435 18.73 -13.99 24.82
C ALA A 435 19.92 -14.83 24.36
N ILE A 436 21.11 -14.24 24.34
CA ILE A 436 22.34 -15.01 24.21
C ILE A 436 22.59 -15.69 25.55
N ILE A 437 22.59 -17.02 25.52
CA ILE A 437 23.01 -17.86 26.65
C ILE A 437 24.54 -17.93 26.59
N PRO A 438 25.26 -17.45 27.62
CA PRO A 438 26.71 -17.61 27.64
C PRO A 438 27.05 -19.10 27.60
N ALA A 439 28.07 -19.47 26.81
CA ALA A 439 28.60 -20.82 26.87
C ALA A 439 28.95 -21.16 28.33
N PRO A 440 28.66 -22.38 28.82
CA PRO A 440 29.11 -22.79 30.13
C PRO A 440 30.61 -22.54 30.21
N GLN A 441 31.04 -21.73 31.18
CA GLN A 441 32.46 -21.55 31.45
C GLN A 441 32.97 -22.91 31.90
N ASP A 442 33.82 -23.54 31.08
CA ASP A 442 34.58 -24.70 31.52
C ASP A 442 35.35 -24.28 32.76
N GLN A 443 34.95 -24.84 33.90
CA GLN A 443 35.70 -24.71 35.16
C GLN A 443 36.97 -25.55 35.00
N THR A 444 38.01 -24.95 34.41
CA THR A 444 39.37 -25.51 34.38
C THR A 444 40.10 -25.23 35.68
#